data_AF-A0A927T1W6-F1
#
_entry.id   AF-A0A927T1W6-F1
#
_cell.length_a   1.000
_cell.length_b   1.000
_cell.length_c   1.000
_cell.angle_alpha   90.00
_cell.angle_beta   90.00
_cell.angle_gamma   90.00
#
_symmetry.space_group_name_H-M   'P 1'
#
loop_
_entity.id
_entity.type
_entity.pdbx_description
1 polymer ?
#
loop_
_entity_poly.entity_id
_entity_poly.type
_entity_poly.pdbx_seq_one_letter_code
_entity_poly.pdbx_strand_id
1 'polypeptide(L)'
;MGKKSKEKRYFWLKLKEDWFSGTTEKYLKSLPAGDSLLITYLKIQLMSLKTEGFLKYERLLPSAEEEIAMLIDEPVNNVRLLINVLLKTGAIERLDDNSLYLLSLQNLIGSEGSSADRVRRFREKQKALQCNSNETHTLETKKEILSLESGNEETLQCNNNVTNKQKRKI
;
A
#
# COMPACT_ATOMS: atom_id res chain seq x y z
N MET A 1 -5.49 30.21 -17.54
CA MET A 1 -5.92 28.95 -16.89
C MET A 1 -4.68 28.17 -16.42
N GLY A 2 -4.47 28.04 -15.11
CA GLY A 2 -3.40 27.18 -14.58
C GLY A 2 -3.75 25.69 -14.76
N LYS A 3 -2.82 24.89 -15.30
CA LYS A 3 -2.97 23.44 -15.40
C LYS A 3 -3.05 22.86 -13.98
N LYS A 4 -4.23 22.42 -13.53
CA LYS A 4 -4.35 21.56 -12.33
C LYS A 4 -3.62 20.25 -12.62
N SER A 5 -2.52 19.99 -11.93
CA SER A 5 -1.85 18.69 -11.98
C SER A 5 -2.82 17.62 -11.46
N LYS A 6 -3.10 16.60 -12.27
CA LYS A 6 -3.95 15.47 -11.87
C LYS A 6 -3.27 14.79 -10.66
N GLU A 7 -3.97 14.73 -9.53
CA GLU A 7 -3.44 14.13 -8.31
C GLU A 7 -3.09 12.66 -8.56
N LYS A 8 -1.92 12.20 -8.07
CA LYS A 8 -1.53 10.79 -8.16
C LYS A 8 -2.53 9.94 -7.37
N ARG A 9 -3.08 8.91 -8.02
CA ARG A 9 -4.03 7.96 -7.43
C ARG A 9 -3.45 6.55 -7.52
N TYR A 10 -3.54 5.82 -6.42
CA TYR A 10 -3.19 4.41 -6.33
C TYR A 10 -4.45 3.56 -6.42
N PHE A 11 -4.32 2.38 -7.01
CA PHE A 11 -5.40 1.41 -7.19
C PHE A 11 -4.93 0.06 -6.66
N TRP A 12 -5.84 -0.69 -6.04
CA TRP A 12 -5.57 -2.06 -5.62
C TRP A 12 -6.80 -2.93 -5.84
N LEU A 13 -6.54 -4.23 -5.98
CA LEU A 13 -7.56 -5.26 -6.01
C LEU A 13 -7.71 -5.87 -4.62
N LYS A 14 -8.92 -5.85 -4.07
CA LYS A 14 -9.24 -6.51 -2.80
C LYS A 14 -9.65 -7.95 -3.09
N LEU A 15 -8.76 -8.90 -2.79
CA LEU A 15 -9.06 -10.33 -2.86
C LEU A 15 -9.79 -10.77 -1.59
N LYS A 16 -10.93 -11.45 -1.74
CA LYS A 16 -11.63 -12.05 -0.59
C LYS A 16 -10.93 -13.35 -0.18
N GLU A 17 -11.11 -13.75 1.09
CA GLU A 17 -10.56 -15.02 1.60
C GLU A 17 -11.04 -16.25 0.82
N ASP A 18 -12.26 -16.18 0.30
CA ASP A 18 -12.95 -17.23 -0.43
C ASP A 18 -12.83 -17.07 -1.95
N TRP A 19 -11.94 -16.21 -2.45
CA TRP A 19 -11.86 -15.90 -3.88
C TRP A 19 -11.64 -17.14 -4.76
N PHE A 20 -10.71 -18.02 -4.37
CA PHE A 20 -10.46 -19.28 -5.08
C PHE A 20 -11.61 -20.30 -4.96
N SER A 21 -12.57 -20.05 -4.06
CA SER A 21 -13.75 -20.90 -3.87
C SER A 21 -14.89 -20.57 -4.83
N GLY A 22 -14.79 -19.46 -5.57
CA GLY A 22 -15.78 -19.05 -6.56
C GLY A 22 -15.92 -20.05 -7.71
N THR A 23 -17.12 -20.09 -8.30
CA THR A 23 -17.46 -21.06 -9.37
C THR A 23 -16.56 -20.87 -10.58
N THR A 24 -16.30 -19.62 -10.96
CA THR A 24 -15.45 -19.27 -12.11
C THR A 24 -14.01 -19.69 -11.88
N GLU A 25 -13.46 -19.39 -10.70
CA GLU A 25 -12.09 -19.70 -10.31
C GLU A 25 -11.87 -21.22 -10.23
N LYS A 26 -12.81 -21.96 -9.61
CA LYS A 26 -12.80 -23.43 -9.60
C LYS A 26 -12.87 -24.01 -11.00
N TYR A 27 -13.71 -23.44 -11.86
CA TYR A 27 -13.83 -23.89 -13.24
C TYR A 27 -12.53 -23.65 -14.02
N LEU A 28 -11.92 -22.46 -13.92
CA LEU A 28 -10.61 -22.17 -14.52
C LEU A 28 -9.54 -23.14 -14.02
N LYS A 29 -9.49 -23.41 -12.72
CA LYS A 29 -8.54 -24.35 -12.11
C LYS A 29 -8.70 -25.79 -12.62
N SER A 30 -9.89 -26.18 -13.06
CA SER A 30 -10.17 -27.51 -13.62
C SER A 30 -9.69 -27.69 -15.07
N LEU A 31 -9.39 -26.60 -15.78
CA LEU A 31 -8.93 -26.65 -17.17
C LEU A 31 -7.43 -26.99 -17.26
N PRO A 32 -6.97 -27.49 -18.43
CA PRO A 32 -5.54 -27.56 -18.71
C PRO A 32 -4.89 -26.19 -18.54
N ALA A 33 -3.71 -26.15 -17.90
CA ALA A 33 -3.04 -24.91 -17.52
C ALA A 33 -3.88 -23.99 -16.60
N GLY A 34 -4.76 -24.55 -15.78
CA GLY A 34 -5.64 -23.80 -14.88
C GLY A 34 -4.93 -22.79 -13.98
N ASP A 35 -3.71 -23.08 -13.52
CA ASP A 35 -2.89 -22.13 -12.75
C ASP A 35 -2.51 -20.89 -13.58
N SER A 36 -2.06 -21.09 -14.82
CA SER A 36 -1.77 -20.00 -15.75
C SER A 36 -3.03 -19.20 -16.05
N LEU A 37 -4.19 -19.84 -16.20
CA LEU A 37 -5.46 -19.16 -16.44
C LEU A 37 -5.91 -18.31 -15.25
N LEU A 38 -5.73 -18.78 -14.02
CA LEU A 38 -6.01 -17.99 -12.81
C LEU A 38 -5.09 -16.77 -12.70
N ILE A 39 -3.79 -16.94 -12.97
CA ILE A 39 -2.83 -15.84 -13.00
C ILE A 39 -3.20 -14.84 -14.10
N THR A 40 -3.55 -15.32 -15.28
CA THR A 40 -4.02 -14.49 -16.41
C THR A 40 -5.27 -13.70 -16.01
N TYR A 41 -6.21 -14.33 -15.28
CA TYR A 41 -7.42 -13.65 -14.81
C TYR A 41 -7.10 -12.50 -13.85
N LEU A 42 -6.23 -12.72 -12.87
CA LEU A 42 -5.76 -11.67 -11.97
C LEU A 42 -5.05 -10.53 -12.74
N LYS A 43 -4.21 -10.85 -13.74
CA LYS A 43 -3.54 -9.84 -14.58
C LYS A 43 -4.55 -8.96 -15.35
N ILE A 44 -5.58 -9.57 -15.97
CA ILE A 44 -6.65 -8.83 -16.66
C ILE A 44 -7.42 -7.93 -15.68
N GLN A 45 -7.72 -8.44 -14.48
CA GLN A 45 -8.38 -7.64 -13.45
C GLN A 45 -7.56 -6.41 -13.05
N LEU A 46 -6.25 -6.60 -12.81
CA LEU A 46 -5.31 -5.52 -12.48
C LEU A 46 -5.22 -4.48 -13.60
N MET A 47 -5.18 -4.91 -14.87
CA MET A 47 -5.14 -4.01 -16.02
C MET A 47 -6.37 -3.08 -16.08
N SER A 48 -7.53 -3.57 -15.65
CA SER A 48 -8.80 -2.84 -15.68
C SER A 48 -9.04 -1.88 -14.50
N LEU A 49 -8.16 -1.85 -13.48
CA LEU A 49 -8.40 -1.09 -12.25
C LEU A 49 -8.50 0.42 -12.49
N LYS A 50 -7.61 0.97 -13.33
CA LYS A 50 -7.58 2.42 -13.65
C LYS A 50 -8.79 2.88 -14.45
N THR A 51 -9.56 1.92 -14.95
CA THR A 51 -10.63 2.09 -15.92
C THR A 51 -11.90 1.45 -15.39
N GLU A 52 -11.99 1.24 -14.07
CA GLU A 52 -13.22 0.82 -13.39
C GLU A 52 -13.86 -0.43 -14.00
N GLY A 53 -13.03 -1.38 -14.44
CA GLY A 53 -13.45 -2.65 -15.03
C GLY A 53 -13.46 -2.68 -16.55
N PHE A 54 -13.26 -1.56 -17.25
CA PHE A 54 -13.14 -1.57 -18.71
C PHE A 54 -11.75 -2.04 -19.16
N LEU A 55 -11.66 -3.00 -20.07
CA LEU A 55 -10.38 -3.35 -20.69
C LEU A 55 -10.04 -2.34 -21.78
N LYS A 56 -9.01 -1.52 -21.52
CA LYS A 56 -8.49 -0.56 -22.52
C LYS A 56 -7.38 -1.20 -23.32
N TYR A 57 -7.52 -1.11 -24.63
CA TYR A 57 -6.56 -1.51 -25.64
C TYR A 57 -6.72 -0.57 -26.85
N GLU A 58 -5.65 -0.39 -27.61
CA GLU A 58 -5.50 0.58 -28.71
C GLU A 58 -6.03 0.06 -30.05
N ARG A 59 -6.48 -1.20 -30.11
CA ARG A 59 -7.00 -1.87 -31.32
C ARG A 59 -5.94 -1.97 -32.41
N LEU A 60 -4.69 -2.22 -32.02
CA LEU A 60 -3.55 -2.32 -32.93
C LEU A 60 -3.44 -3.70 -33.59
N LEU A 61 -3.91 -4.75 -32.90
CA LEU A 61 -3.86 -6.13 -33.39
C LEU A 61 -5.22 -6.57 -33.94
N PRO A 62 -5.25 -7.62 -34.79
CA PRO A 62 -6.48 -8.14 -35.40
C PRO A 62 -7.60 -8.51 -34.41
N SER A 63 -7.24 -8.87 -33.17
CA SER A 63 -8.19 -9.27 -32.14
C SER A 63 -7.85 -8.66 -30.79
N ALA A 64 -8.88 -8.40 -29.97
CA ALA A 64 -8.70 -7.88 -28.61
C ALA A 64 -7.88 -8.87 -27.75
N GLU A 65 -8.08 -10.17 -27.96
CA GLU A 65 -7.38 -11.24 -27.25
C GLU A 65 -5.87 -11.20 -27.52
N GLU A 66 -5.45 -10.91 -28.75
CA GLU A 66 -4.04 -10.79 -29.12
C GLU A 66 -3.39 -9.56 -28.48
N GLU A 67 -4.10 -8.43 -28.47
CA GLU A 67 -3.58 -7.20 -27.87
C GLU A 67 -3.52 -7.29 -26.35
N ILE A 68 -4.56 -7.82 -25.73
CA ILE A 68 -4.58 -8.07 -24.28
C ILE A 68 -3.45 -9.03 -23.90
N ALA A 69 -3.23 -10.10 -24.67
CA ALA A 69 -2.13 -11.04 -24.45
C ALA A 69 -0.76 -10.36 -24.49
N MET A 70 -0.54 -9.48 -25.46
CA MET A 70 0.69 -8.68 -25.53
C MET A 70 0.83 -7.72 -24.33
N LEU A 71 -0.25 -7.08 -23.90
CA LEU A 71 -0.24 -6.11 -22.79
C LEU A 71 0.07 -6.75 -21.44
N ILE A 72 -0.38 -7.99 -21.21
CA ILE A 72 -0.21 -8.70 -19.93
C ILE A 72 0.93 -9.73 -19.95
N ASP A 73 1.62 -9.85 -21.08
CA ASP A 73 2.68 -10.83 -21.34
C ASP A 73 2.22 -12.26 -21.03
N GLU A 74 1.21 -12.72 -21.75
CA GLU A 74 0.64 -14.08 -21.66
C GLU A 74 0.39 -14.67 -23.05
N PRO A 75 0.34 -16.00 -23.19
CA PRO A 75 0.00 -16.65 -24.45
C PRO A 75 -1.40 -16.26 -24.93
N VAL A 76 -1.53 -15.91 -26.22
CA VAL A 76 -2.82 -15.56 -26.86
C VAL A 76 -3.88 -16.65 -26.62
N ASN A 77 -3.48 -17.92 -26.66
CA ASN A 77 -4.40 -19.04 -26.43
C ASN A 77 -4.99 -19.04 -25.01
N ASN A 78 -4.20 -18.69 -23.99
CA ASN A 78 -4.67 -18.60 -22.61
C ASN A 78 -5.66 -17.45 -22.45
N VAL A 79 -5.33 -16.28 -23.03
CA VAL A 79 -6.21 -15.10 -22.99
C VAL A 79 -7.52 -15.36 -23.72
N ARG A 80 -7.47 -15.97 -24.90
CA ARG A 80 -8.65 -16.32 -25.69
C ARG A 80 -9.53 -17.33 -24.96
N LEU A 81 -8.95 -18.39 -24.37
CA LEU A 81 -9.67 -19.36 -23.57
C LEU A 81 -10.33 -18.68 -22.36
N LEU A 82 -9.57 -17.87 -21.62
CA LEU A 82 -10.05 -17.15 -20.45
C LEU A 82 -11.22 -16.22 -20.79
N ILE A 83 -11.10 -15.36 -21.80
CA ILE A 83 -12.17 -14.45 -22.22
C ILE A 83 -13.45 -15.22 -22.55
N ASN A 84 -13.34 -16.34 -23.28
CA ASN A 84 -14.49 -17.19 -23.58
C ASN A 84 -15.15 -17.77 -22.31
N VAL A 85 -14.36 -18.20 -21.35
CA VAL A 85 -14.87 -18.71 -20.06
C VAL A 85 -15.55 -17.60 -19.25
N LEU A 86 -14.94 -16.42 -19.20
CA LEU A 86 -15.48 -15.29 -18.46
C LEU A 86 -16.80 -14.76 -19.06
N LEU A 87 -16.92 -14.76 -20.40
CA LEU A 87 -18.19 -14.43 -21.08
C LEU A 87 -19.27 -15.46 -20.74
N LYS A 88 -18.95 -16.76 -20.79
CA LYS A 88 -19.90 -17.83 -20.46
C LYS A 88 -20.37 -17.81 -19.01
N THR A 89 -19.49 -17.44 -18.08
CA THR A 89 -19.81 -17.33 -16.65
C THR A 89 -20.45 -15.99 -16.26
N GLY A 90 -20.53 -15.03 -17.19
CA GLY A 90 -21.02 -13.68 -16.92
C GLY A 90 -20.07 -12.82 -16.08
N ALA A 91 -18.81 -13.25 -15.92
CA ALA A 91 -17.80 -12.49 -15.18
C ALA A 91 -17.31 -11.26 -15.97
N ILE A 92 -17.43 -11.32 -17.30
CA ILE A 92 -17.26 -10.18 -18.22
C ILE A 92 -18.42 -10.11 -19.22
N GLU A 93 -18.63 -8.93 -19.78
CA GLU A 93 -19.58 -8.66 -20.85
C GLU A 93 -18.85 -8.00 -22.03
N ARG A 94 -19.32 -8.29 -23.24
CA ARG A 94 -18.86 -7.60 -24.45
C ARG A 94 -19.92 -6.56 -24.83
N LEU A 95 -19.48 -5.31 -24.92
CA LEU A 95 -20.33 -4.16 -25.25
C LEU A 95 -20.47 -4.00 -26.77
N ASP A 96 -21.40 -3.14 -27.19
CA ASP A 96 -21.74 -2.91 -28.61
C ASP A 96 -20.55 -2.43 -29.44
N ASP A 97 -19.62 -1.67 -28.83
CA ASP A 97 -18.41 -1.18 -29.47
C ASP A 97 -17.27 -2.22 -29.50
N ASN A 98 -17.61 -3.48 -29.19
CA ASN A 98 -16.72 -4.62 -29.05
C ASN A 98 -15.72 -4.52 -27.88
N SER A 99 -15.89 -3.55 -26.98
CA SER A 99 -15.09 -3.47 -25.75
C SER A 99 -15.52 -4.52 -24.72
N LEU A 100 -14.63 -4.82 -23.78
CA LEU A 100 -14.85 -5.81 -22.73
C LEU A 100 -14.96 -5.12 -21.37
N TYR A 101 -15.99 -5.49 -20.61
CA TYR A 101 -16.27 -4.94 -19.28
C TYR A 101 -16.27 -6.04 -18.20
N LEU A 102 -15.54 -5.82 -17.11
CA LEU A 102 -15.45 -6.75 -15.97
C LEU A 102 -16.51 -6.42 -14.91
N LEU A 103 -17.65 -7.13 -14.93
CA LEU A 103 -18.72 -6.98 -13.94
C LEU A 103 -18.28 -7.42 -12.54
N SER A 104 -17.47 -8.48 -12.48
CA SER A 104 -16.97 -9.07 -11.23
C SER A 104 -16.15 -8.11 -10.35
N LEU A 105 -15.68 -6.99 -10.89
CA LEU A 105 -14.73 -6.11 -10.22
C LEU A 105 -15.32 -4.92 -9.46
N GLN A 106 -16.57 -4.51 -9.72
CA GLN A 106 -17.08 -3.24 -9.17
C GLN A 106 -16.96 -3.13 -7.64
N ASN A 107 -17.07 -4.25 -6.93
CA ASN A 107 -16.97 -4.31 -5.46
C ASN A 107 -15.57 -4.72 -4.94
N LEU A 108 -14.62 -5.00 -5.84
CA LEU A 108 -13.27 -5.46 -5.52
C LEU A 108 -12.20 -4.38 -5.75
N ILE A 109 -12.52 -3.32 -6.48
CA ILE A 109 -11.58 -2.21 -6.76
C ILE A 109 -11.56 -1.24 -5.57
N GLY A 110 -10.37 -1.02 -5.01
CA GLY A 110 -10.11 0.09 -4.09
C GLY A 110 -9.19 1.14 -4.70
N SER A 111 -9.30 2.39 -4.24
CA SER A 111 -8.39 3.46 -4.64
C SER A 111 -8.10 4.44 -3.49
N GLU A 112 -6.92 5.04 -3.50
CA GLU A 112 -6.45 6.01 -2.50
C GLU A 112 -5.74 7.17 -3.19
N GLY A 113 -5.95 8.39 -2.68
CA GLY A 113 -5.21 9.57 -3.12
C GLY A 113 -3.81 9.62 -2.52
N SER A 114 -2.87 10.25 -3.21
CA SER A 114 -1.47 10.41 -2.75
C SER A 114 -1.34 10.95 -1.32
N SER A 115 -2.21 11.89 -0.94
CA SER A 115 -2.20 12.45 0.42
C SER A 115 -2.66 11.44 1.48
N ALA A 116 -3.66 10.62 1.17
CA ALA A 116 -4.14 9.58 2.08
C ALA A 116 -3.10 8.45 2.24
N ASP A 117 -2.49 7.98 1.15
CA ASP A 117 -1.41 6.99 1.18
C ASP A 117 -0.21 7.47 2.02
N ARG A 118 0.20 8.74 1.88
CA ARG A 118 1.26 9.34 2.70
C ARG A 118 0.93 9.30 4.19
N VAL A 119 -0.30 9.66 4.56
CA VAL A 119 -0.76 9.65 5.95
C VAL A 119 -0.82 8.22 6.50
N ARG A 120 -1.30 7.26 5.71
CA ARG A 120 -1.33 5.84 6.07
C ARG A 120 0.07 5.32 6.38
N ARG A 121 1.03 5.53 5.47
CA ARG A 121 2.44 5.14 5.64
C ARG A 121 3.08 5.81 6.85
N PHE A 122 2.77 7.08 7.11
CA PHE A 122 3.27 7.78 8.30
C PHE A 122 2.76 7.11 9.58
N ARG A 123 1.46 6.78 9.66
CA ARG A 123 0.87 6.06 10.82
C ARG A 123 1.48 4.67 10.99
N GLU A 124 1.69 3.92 9.92
CA GLU A 124 2.35 2.61 9.95
C GLU A 124 3.79 2.71 10.49
N LYS A 125 4.56 3.71 10.05
CA LYS A 125 5.91 3.97 10.59
C LYS A 125 5.90 4.33 12.07
N GLN A 126 4.96 5.17 12.52
CA GLN A 126 4.85 5.53 13.94
C GLN A 126 4.51 4.30 14.81
N LYS A 127 3.60 3.44 14.34
CA LYS A 127 3.29 2.17 15.03
C LYS A 127 4.51 1.24 15.10
N ALA A 128 5.26 1.12 14.01
CA ALA A 128 6.48 0.30 13.98
C ALA A 128 7.57 0.83 14.93
N LEU A 129 7.72 2.15 15.06
CA LEU A 129 8.66 2.77 16.00
C LEU A 129 8.24 2.57 17.46
N GLN A 130 6.93 2.60 17.76
CA GLN A 130 6.41 2.36 19.11
C GLN A 130 6.55 0.90 19.57
N CYS A 131 6.75 -0.06 18.67
CA CYS A 131 7.03 -1.46 19.04
C CYS A 131 8.48 -1.70 19.50
N ASN A 132 9.39 -0.73 19.34
CA ASN A 132 10.78 -0.86 19.80
C ASN A 132 11.02 -0.27 21.20
N SER A 133 9.96 -0.01 21.97
CA SER A 133 10.00 0.75 23.22
C SER A 133 10.46 -0.03 24.45
N ASN A 134 10.76 -1.33 24.35
CA ASN A 134 11.10 -2.14 25.53
C ASN A 134 12.56 -1.99 26.00
N GLU A 135 13.40 -1.19 25.33
CA GLU A 135 14.82 -1.05 25.70
C GLU A 135 15.17 0.31 26.36
N THR A 136 14.19 1.19 26.61
CA THR A 136 14.47 2.50 27.21
C THR A 136 14.42 2.51 28.75
N HIS A 137 14.17 1.37 29.41
CA HIS A 137 14.10 1.29 30.87
C HIS A 137 15.45 1.04 31.58
N THR A 138 16.57 1.00 30.85
CA THR A 138 17.89 0.67 31.45
C THR A 138 18.86 1.86 31.50
N LEU A 139 18.49 3.03 30.96
CA LEU A 139 19.38 4.20 30.89
C LEU A 139 19.15 5.23 32.01
N GLU A 140 18.02 5.17 32.71
CA GLU A 140 17.71 6.11 33.80
C GLU A 140 18.37 5.70 35.13
N THR A 141 18.53 4.40 35.39
CA THR A 141 19.11 3.90 36.65
C THR A 141 20.62 4.10 36.78
N LYS A 142 21.34 4.36 35.68
CA LYS A 142 22.81 4.59 35.71
C LYS A 142 23.21 6.03 36.03
N LYS A 143 22.29 7.00 35.99
CA LYS A 143 22.59 8.40 36.34
C LYS A 143 22.61 8.67 37.84
N GLU A 144 21.91 7.88 38.64
CA GLU A 144 21.88 8.07 40.10
C GLU A 144 23.08 7.44 40.83
N ILE A 145 23.74 6.44 40.25
CA ILE A 145 24.89 5.77 40.90
C ILE A 145 26.20 6.59 40.74
N LEU A 146 26.33 7.40 39.70
CA LEU A 146 27.57 8.16 39.42
C LEU A 146 27.73 9.44 40.27
N SER A 147 26.71 9.87 41.00
CA SER A 147 26.74 11.11 41.79
C SER A 147 27.14 10.92 43.27
N LEU A 148 27.43 9.69 43.71
CA LEU A 148 27.71 9.36 45.11
C LEU A 148 29.17 8.98 45.41
N GLU A 149 30.05 8.83 44.40
CA GLU A 149 31.41 8.29 44.61
C GLU A 149 32.57 9.28 44.49
N SER A 150 32.33 10.58 44.28
CA SER A 150 33.41 11.59 44.28
C SER A 150 33.31 12.54 45.47
N GLY A 151 33.43 11.97 46.66
CA GLY A 151 33.80 12.69 47.87
C GLY A 151 35.31 12.58 48.12
N ASN A 152 35.91 13.75 48.40
CA ASN A 152 37.20 13.98 49.08
C ASN A 152 38.43 14.19 48.18
N GLU A 153 38.91 15.44 48.12
CA GLU A 153 40.20 15.84 48.71
C GLU A 153 40.34 17.39 48.77
N GLU A 154 41.05 17.84 49.81
CA GLU A 154 41.26 19.17 50.41
C GLU A 154 41.66 20.32 49.44
N THR A 155 41.54 21.65 49.68
CA THR A 155 42.08 22.49 50.78
C THR A 155 41.55 23.97 50.74
N LEU A 156 41.26 24.52 51.93
CA LEU A 156 41.47 25.89 52.52
C LEU A 156 41.49 27.24 51.73
N GLN A 157 40.73 28.21 52.30
CA GLN A 157 40.91 29.70 52.44
C GLN A 157 40.76 30.64 51.21
N CYS A 158 40.26 31.89 51.27
CA CYS A 158 39.94 32.83 52.36
C CYS A 158 38.90 33.89 51.91
N ASN A 159 38.23 34.54 52.87
CA ASN A 159 37.26 35.65 52.73
C ASN A 159 37.84 36.92 52.11
N ASN A 160 37.00 37.66 51.36
CA ASN A 160 37.10 39.13 51.26
C ASN A 160 35.71 39.76 51.34
N ASN A 161 35.43 40.38 52.50
CA ASN A 161 34.32 41.29 52.70
C ASN A 161 34.54 42.58 51.90
N VAL A 162 33.57 43.00 51.10
CA VAL A 162 33.32 44.43 50.88
C VAL A 162 31.82 44.72 50.97
N THR A 163 31.52 45.44 52.05
CA THR A 163 30.28 46.13 52.42
C THR A 163 29.73 47.02 51.31
N ASN A 164 28.40 47.09 51.15
CA ASN A 164 27.70 48.30 51.58
C ASN A 164 26.16 48.18 51.68
N LYS A 165 25.70 48.75 52.78
CA LYS A 165 24.32 49.00 53.23
C LYS A 165 23.57 49.93 52.27
N GLN A 166 22.24 49.77 52.17
CA GLN A 166 21.23 50.73 52.68
C GLN A 166 19.82 50.19 52.39
N LYS A 167 19.11 49.70 53.42
CA LYS A 167 18.13 50.43 54.27
C LYS A 167 16.88 50.86 53.49
N ARG A 168 15.74 50.20 53.77
CA ARG A 168 14.57 50.69 54.58
C ARG A 168 13.71 51.69 53.78
N LYS A 169 12.39 51.73 53.83
CA LYS A 169 11.30 51.20 54.69
C LYS A 169 10.04 51.28 53.79
N ILE A 170 9.09 50.36 53.92
CA ILE A 170 7.70 50.63 54.38
C ILE A 170 7.19 52.01 53.96
#